data_AF-A0A832SWJ5-F1
#
_entry.id   AF-A0A832SWJ5-F1
#
_cell.length_a   1.000
_cell.length_b   1.000
_cell.length_c   1.000
_cell.angle_alpha   90.00
_cell.angle_beta   90.00
_cell.angle_gamma   90.00
#
_symmetry.space_group_name_H-M   'P 1'
#
loop_
_entity.id
_entity.type
_entity.pdbx_description
1 polymer ?
#
loop_
_entity_poly.entity_id
_entity_poly.type
_entity_poly.pdbx_seq_one_letter_code
_entity_poly.pdbx_strand_id
1 'polypeptide(L)' 'RGKPMSCFVTEKKAVCKVGEKMAAFYVFDTPHGVYLRPEIKLVDDWIKVAHRGDDK' A
#
# COMPACT_ATOMS: atom_id res chain seq x y z
N ARG A 1 -2.70 -21.53 3.86
CA ARG A 1 -1.98 -20.79 4.93
C ARG A 1 -1.09 -19.75 4.24
N GLY A 2 -1.30 -18.45 4.47
CA GLY A 2 -0.54 -17.38 3.80
C GLY A 2 0.91 -17.32 4.29
N LYS A 3 1.82 -16.77 3.46
CA LYS A 3 3.17 -16.43 3.91
C LYS A 3 3.07 -15.28 4.94
N PRO A 4 3.90 -15.27 6.00
CA PRO A 4 3.93 -14.16 6.94
C PRO A 4 4.24 -12.85 6.22
N MET A 5 3.50 -11.80 6.58
CA MET A 5 3.64 -10.45 6.05
C MET A 5 3.98 -9.50 7.19
N SER A 6 4.93 -8.60 6.94
CA SER A 6 5.16 -7.42 7.77
C SER A 6 5.33 -6.21 6.86
N CYS A 7 4.81 -5.05 7.29
CA CYS A 7 4.94 -3.81 6.55
C CYS A 7 5.52 -2.71 7.44
N PHE A 8 6.49 -1.99 6.91
CA PHE A 8 6.97 -0.74 7.47
C PHE A 8 6.34 0.41 6.70
N VAL A 9 5.62 1.30 7.40
CA VAL A 9 4.84 2.37 6.79
C VAL A 9 5.36 3.72 7.27
N THR A 10 5.59 4.63 6.33
CA THR A 10 5.84 6.05 6.55
C THR A 10 4.76 6.86 5.87
N GLU A 11 4.71 8.17 6.08
CA GLU A 11 3.70 9.05 5.47
C GLU A 11 3.58 8.91 3.94
N LYS A 12 4.69 8.61 3.24
CA LYS A 12 4.74 8.60 1.77
C LYS A 12 5.06 7.24 1.17
N LYS A 13 5.41 6.25 1.98
CA LYS A 13 5.90 4.95 1.49
C LYS A 13 5.53 3.81 2.42
N ALA A 14 5.15 2.68 1.84
CA ALA A 14 4.99 1.42 2.54
C ALA A 14 5.93 0.39 1.93
N VAL A 15 6.68 -0.32 2.77
CA VAL A 15 7.54 -1.44 2.35
C VAL A 15 7.08 -2.68 3.08
N CYS A 16 6.53 -3.63 2.32
CA CYS A 16 6.02 -4.89 2.82
C CYS A 16 6.94 -6.04 2.45
N LYS A 17 7.24 -6.90 3.42
CA LYS A 17 7.92 -8.17 3.23
C LYS A 17 6.88 -9.29 3.28
N VAL A 18 6.84 -10.13 2.25
CA VAL A 18 5.95 -11.29 2.16
C VAL A 18 6.80 -12.54 1.96
N GLY A 19 6.99 -13.32 3.03
CA GLY A 19 8.03 -14.34 3.08
C GLY A 19 9.42 -13.72 2.87
N GLU A 20 10.06 -14.02 1.73
CA GLU A 20 11.38 -13.48 1.37
C GLU A 20 11.32 -12.34 0.35
N LYS A 21 10.14 -12.07 -0.24
CA LYS A 21 9.97 -11.01 -1.24
C LYS A 21 9.68 -9.68 -0.57
N MET A 22 10.22 -8.61 -1.13
CA MET A 22 9.88 -7.23 -0.74
C MET A 22 9.02 -6.58 -1.82
N ALA A 23 8.03 -5.80 -1.40
CA ALA A 23 7.20 -4.96 -2.24
C ALA A 23 7.18 -3.55 -1.65
N ALA A 24 7.47 -2.55 -2.47
CA ALA A 24 7.44 -1.15 -2.09
C ALA A 24 6.27 -0.45 -2.78
N PHE A 25 5.61 0.43 -2.05
CA PHE A 25 4.47 1.21 -2.51
C PHE A 25 4.64 2.67 -2.13
N TYR A 26 4.31 3.58 -3.04
CA TYR A 26 4.06 4.98 -2.70
C TYR A 26 2.68 5.10 -2.08
N VAL A 27 2.58 5.85 -0.98
CA VAL A 27 1.33 6.16 -0.29
C VAL A 27 0.89 7.55 -0.67
N PHE A 28 -0.36 7.68 -1.11
CA PHE A 28 -0.98 8.96 -1.40
C PHE A 28 -2.28 9.08 -0.60
N ASP A 29 -2.22 9.85 0.49
CA ASP A 29 -3.40 10.22 1.26
C ASP A 29 -4.12 11.39 0.58
N THR A 30 -5.40 11.21 0.31
CA THR A 30 -6.26 12.23 -0.29
C THR A 30 -7.54 12.36 0.53
N PRO A 31 -8.29 13.47 0.38
CA PRO A 31 -9.62 13.59 0.98
C PRO A 31 -10.58 12.45 0.60
N HIS A 32 -10.36 11.79 -0.55
CA HIS A 32 -11.22 10.71 -1.05
C HIS A 32 -10.79 9.31 -0.61
N GLY A 33 -9.65 9.18 0.07
CA GLY A 33 -9.08 7.90 0.51
C GLY A 33 -7.57 7.81 0.35
N VAL A 34 -7.04 6.66 0.77
CA VAL A 34 -5.62 6.33 0.67
C VAL A 34 -5.39 5.45 -0.56
N TYR A 35 -4.40 5.81 -1.36
CA TYR A 35 -3.99 5.09 -2.56
C TYR A 35 -2.56 4.57 -2.41
N LEU A 36 -2.32 3.37 -2.95
CA LEU A 36 -0.99 2.77 -3.04
C LEU A 36 -0.60 2.60 -4.50
N ARG A 37 0.62 3.01 -4.87
CA ARG A 37 1.22 2.70 -6.18
C ARG A 37 2.43 1.79 -5.99
N PRO A 38 2.45 0.57 -6.55
CA PRO A 38 3.64 -0.28 -6.54
C PRO A 38 4.84 0.41 -7.23
N GLU A 39 6.05 0.20 -6.72
CA GLU A 39 7.27 0.64 -7.43
C GLU A 39 7.64 -0.29 -8.60
N ILE A 40 7.00 -1.46 -8.70
CA ILE A 40 7.23 -2.43 -9.76
C ILE A 40 6.47 -1.98 -11.02
N LYS A 41 7.22 -1.72 -12.11
CA LYS A 41 6.72 -1.25 -13.42
C LYS A 41 5.68 -2.13 -14.14
N LEU A 42 5.29 -3.26 -13.56
CA LEU A 42 4.33 -4.18 -14.19
C LEU A 42 2.87 -3.77 -13.93
N VAL A 43 2.62 -2.85 -13.00
CA VAL A 43 1.28 -2.36 -12.66
C VAL A 43 1.36 -0.85 -12.46
N ASP A 44 0.95 -0.07 -13.46
CA ASP A 44 0.85 1.40 -13.37
C ASP A 44 -0.44 1.87 -12.67
N ASP A 45 -1.32 0.94 -12.31
CA ASP A 45 -2.59 1.27 -11.67
C ASP A 45 -2.44 1.59 -10.19
N TRP A 46 -3.03 2.71 -9.78
CA TRP A 46 -3.19 3.09 -8.39
C TRP A 46 -4.23 2.20 -7.72
N ILE A 47 -3.85 1.56 -6.62
CA ILE A 47 -4.74 0.70 -5.84
C ILE A 47 -5.33 1.55 -4.71
N LYS A 48 -6.64 1.82 -4.74
CA LYS A 48 -7.33 2.46 -3.62
C LYS A 48 -7.49 1.45 -2.49
N VAL A 49 -6.89 1.72 -1.34
CA VAL A 49 -6.84 0.76 -0.21
C VAL A 49 -7.74 1.13 0.96
N ALA A 50 -8.15 2.40 1.04
CA ALA A 50 -9.10 2.84 2.05
C ALA A 50 -10.03 3.90 1.46
N HIS A 51 -11.32 3.77 1.75
CA HIS A 51 -12.27 4.87 1.59
C HIS A 51 -12.19 5.76 2.82
N ARG A 52 -12.09 7.08 2.61
CA ARG A 52 -12.34 8.06 3.67
C ARG A 52 -13.86 8.26 3.73
N GLY A 53 -14.55 7.28 4.29
CA GLY A 53 -15.98 7.37 4.61
C GLY A 53 -16.10 7.45 6.12
N ASP A 54 -16.88 8.43 6.60
CA ASP A 54 -17.29 8.64 7.98
C ASP A 54 -17.39 7.30 8.74
N ASP A 55 -16.39 7.01 9.59
CA ASP A 55 -16.47 5.94 10.58
C ASP A 55 -17.45 6.48 11.64
N LYS A 56 -18.69 6.02 11.56
CA LYS A 56 -19.74 6.33 12.53
C LYS A 56 -19.78 5.25 13.60
#